data_AF-A0A1G9DX82-F1
#
_entry.id   AF-A0A1G9DX82-F1
#
_cell.length_a   1.000
_cell.length_b   1.000
_cell.length_c   1.000
_cell.angle_alpha   90.00
_cell.angle_beta   90.00
_cell.angle_gamma   90.00
#
_symmetry.space_group_name_H-M   'P 1'
#
loop_
_entity.id
_entity.type
_entity.pdbx_description
1 polymer ?
#
loop_
_entity_poly.entity_id
_entity_poly.type
_entity_poly.pdbx_seq_one_letter_code
_entity_poly.pdbx_strand_id
1 'polypeptide(L)'
;MTTTAPDTPESPRLTARHLYWQGWRVARIAEFVGEKPATVHSWKQRDGWEEASPTERVEGALEARLVQLIGKEPKEPRDFKEIDLLGRQIERLARVHRYRESGNEADLNPNIEARNAGPKKKPRRNALTEEQVEQLKAAFLETCFQYQLTWYEAGQKHRIRNILKSRQIGATFFFAREAIVDAFEHGRNKIFLSASKAQAHIFRNYIVQFVKETCDVDLKGDPLVLDNGAELHFLGTNSKTAQGYHGDVYLDEYFWIHRFQEFRKVTSGMAMHKKWRQTYFSTPSSLGHEAYPFWSGELFNQRRKKSERREFDVSHAALAEGAVCPDGHWRQIVTVEDAIAGGCDLFDLEQLRLEYSPDEFANLLMCQFVDDSQSAFPLAMVHPCMVDAWEVWDDYRPFAPRPVGDRGVWIGYDPTGTGEDGDGAGLVVVLPARTAGERHRILERHRLKGEDYAAQADFIESFRTKYRIEHIGIDVSGLGEAVAEHVEKWFPTLTRFRYDPAVKGRLVMQAQQIMRKGRLEFDAGWADLAQSFMAIKRELTASGRQYTYTSGRSRATGHADLAWATMHALSHEPIDGPAEGAGRAIMEMYE
;
A
#
# COMPACT_ATOMS: atom_id res chain seq x y z
N MET A 1 -22.81 -84.47 -0.01
CA MET A 1 -23.46 -83.15 -0.19
C MET A 1 -24.55 -83.30 -1.24
N THR A 2 -25.81 -83.25 -0.84
CA THR A 2 -26.95 -83.26 -1.75
C THR A 2 -27.13 -81.85 -2.32
N THR A 3 -26.73 -81.68 -3.58
CA THR A 3 -26.90 -80.46 -4.37
C THR A 3 -28.39 -80.27 -4.70
N THR A 4 -28.97 -79.17 -4.22
CA THR A 4 -30.34 -78.75 -4.54
C THR A 4 -30.35 -78.13 -5.95
N ALA A 5 -31.38 -78.44 -6.74
CA ALA A 5 -31.56 -77.92 -8.11
C ALA A 5 -31.79 -76.39 -8.10
N PRO A 6 -31.42 -75.67 -9.18
CA PRO A 6 -31.62 -74.22 -9.27
C PRO A 6 -33.11 -73.84 -9.33
N ASP A 7 -33.47 -72.80 -8.58
CA ASP A 7 -34.85 -72.28 -8.49
C ASP A 7 -35.29 -71.63 -9.82
N THR A 8 -36.33 -72.17 -10.45
CA THR A 8 -37.04 -71.56 -11.60
C THR A 8 -38.03 -70.48 -11.12
N PRO A 9 -38.60 -69.64 -12.02
CA PRO A 9 -39.61 -68.64 -11.64
C PRO A 9 -40.87 -69.20 -10.96
N GLU A 10 -41.09 -70.52 -11.07
CA GLU A 10 -42.16 -71.27 -10.39
C GLU A 10 -41.69 -71.92 -9.07
N SER A 11 -40.50 -71.55 -8.57
CA SER A 11 -39.95 -72.14 -7.34
C SER A 11 -40.87 -71.87 -6.13
N PRO A 12 -41.35 -72.93 -5.46
CA PRO A 12 -42.10 -72.82 -4.21
C PRO A 12 -41.32 -72.03 -3.14
N ARG A 13 -39.98 -72.09 -3.18
CA ARG A 13 -39.09 -71.42 -2.21
C ARG A 13 -39.04 -69.90 -2.41
N LEU A 14 -38.93 -69.43 -3.65
CA LEU A 14 -38.96 -67.99 -3.98
C LEU A 14 -40.33 -67.38 -3.66
N THR A 15 -41.40 -68.08 -4.01
CA THR A 15 -42.78 -67.65 -3.72
C THR A 15 -43.02 -67.57 -2.20
N ALA A 16 -42.56 -68.58 -1.46
CA ALA A 16 -42.66 -68.60 0.00
C ALA A 16 -41.91 -67.43 0.66
N ARG A 17 -40.74 -67.05 0.15
CA ARG A 17 -39.96 -65.91 0.64
C ARG A 17 -40.72 -64.59 0.51
N HIS A 18 -41.32 -64.32 -0.64
CA HIS A 18 -42.06 -63.07 -0.85
C HIS A 18 -43.33 -63.00 -0.01
N LEU A 19 -44.09 -64.10 0.11
CA LEU A 19 -45.26 -64.16 0.99
C LEU A 19 -44.88 -63.91 2.46
N TYR A 20 -43.72 -64.42 2.89
CA TYR A 20 -43.20 -64.16 4.22
C TYR A 20 -42.92 -62.67 4.45
N TRP A 21 -42.26 -61.99 3.50
CA TRP A 21 -42.02 -60.56 3.57
C TRP A 21 -43.28 -59.69 3.47
N GLN A 22 -44.38 -60.23 2.93
CA GLN A 22 -45.72 -59.63 2.99
C GLN A 22 -46.43 -59.84 4.34
N GLY A 23 -45.80 -60.53 5.30
CA GLY A 23 -46.34 -60.73 6.65
C GLY A 23 -47.16 -62.01 6.83
N TRP A 24 -47.14 -62.94 5.87
CA TRP A 24 -47.86 -64.20 6.00
C TRP A 24 -47.19 -65.12 7.02
N ARG A 25 -48.00 -65.83 7.81
CA ARG A 25 -47.49 -66.84 8.75
C ARG A 25 -46.97 -68.05 7.97
N VAL A 26 -45.82 -68.59 8.37
CA VAL A 26 -45.14 -69.73 7.71
C VAL A 26 -46.07 -70.93 7.48
N ALA A 27 -46.96 -71.23 8.43
CA ALA A 27 -47.94 -72.30 8.29
C ALA A 27 -48.89 -72.10 7.09
N ARG A 28 -49.36 -70.87 6.85
CA ARG A 28 -50.23 -70.53 5.72
C ARG A 28 -49.47 -70.49 4.39
N ILE A 29 -48.21 -70.07 4.43
CA ILE A 29 -47.33 -70.10 3.26
C ILE A 29 -47.11 -71.54 2.81
N ALA A 30 -46.81 -72.44 3.75
CA ALA A 30 -46.58 -73.86 3.47
C ALA A 30 -47.81 -74.53 2.82
N GLU A 31 -49.01 -74.25 3.33
CA GLU A 31 -50.27 -74.68 2.70
C GLU A 31 -50.42 -74.15 1.27
N PHE A 32 -50.11 -72.86 1.05
CA PHE A 32 -50.28 -72.19 -0.23
C PHE A 32 -49.31 -72.71 -1.31
N VAL A 33 -48.05 -72.98 -0.94
CA VAL A 33 -47.03 -73.47 -1.90
C VAL A 33 -46.99 -75.00 -2.00
N GLY A 34 -47.85 -75.71 -1.26
CA GLY A 34 -47.95 -77.18 -1.30
C GLY A 34 -46.81 -77.92 -0.58
N GLU A 35 -46.17 -77.29 0.41
CA GLU A 35 -44.98 -77.80 1.10
C GLU A 35 -45.24 -78.05 2.59
N LYS A 36 -44.37 -78.83 3.25
CA LYS A 36 -44.46 -79.03 4.71
C LYS A 36 -43.96 -77.77 5.45
N PRO A 37 -44.61 -77.35 6.56
CA PRO A 37 -44.16 -76.19 7.35
C PRO A 37 -42.69 -76.25 7.80
N ALA A 38 -42.19 -77.45 8.12
CA ALA A 38 -40.77 -77.65 8.46
C ALA A 38 -39.82 -77.32 7.31
N THR A 39 -40.21 -77.60 6.07
CA THR A 39 -39.44 -77.27 4.86
C THR A 39 -39.34 -75.75 4.69
N VAL A 40 -40.47 -75.04 4.82
CA VAL A 40 -40.50 -73.56 4.70
C VAL A 40 -39.75 -72.89 5.86
N HIS A 41 -39.83 -73.43 7.08
CA HIS A 41 -39.00 -72.96 8.20
C HIS A 41 -37.50 -73.14 7.95
N SER A 42 -37.10 -74.27 7.33
CA SER A 42 -35.71 -74.49 6.95
C SER A 42 -35.22 -73.51 5.88
N TRP A 43 -36.06 -73.15 4.90
CA TRP A 43 -35.74 -72.13 3.91
C TRP A 43 -35.60 -70.75 4.55
N LYS A 44 -36.57 -70.39 5.40
CA LYS A 44 -36.58 -69.14 6.17
C LYS A 44 -35.28 -68.92 6.96
N GLN A 45 -34.81 -69.95 7.66
CA GLN A 45 -33.57 -69.87 8.44
C GLN A 45 -32.33 -69.86 7.55
N ARG A 46 -32.27 -70.73 6.54
CA ARG A 46 -31.09 -70.86 5.67
C ARG A 46 -30.81 -69.59 4.86
N ASP A 47 -31.86 -68.92 4.43
CA ASP A 47 -31.78 -67.75 3.56
C ASP A 47 -31.98 -66.43 4.32
N GLY A 48 -31.98 -66.47 5.66
CA GLY A 48 -32.01 -65.29 6.51
C GLY A 48 -33.21 -64.36 6.29
N TRP A 49 -34.42 -64.89 6.03
CA TRP A 49 -35.55 -64.06 5.61
C TRP A 49 -35.97 -63.00 6.67
N GLU A 50 -35.69 -63.23 7.95
CA GLU A 50 -35.94 -62.25 9.02
C GLU A 50 -34.94 -61.09 9.02
N GLU A 51 -33.69 -61.36 8.66
CA GLU A 51 -32.56 -60.44 8.74
C GLU A 51 -32.52 -59.46 7.55
N ALA A 52 -33.26 -59.75 6.48
CA ALA A 52 -33.36 -58.89 5.31
C ALA A 52 -33.87 -57.48 5.68
N SER A 53 -33.10 -56.46 5.32
CA SER A 53 -33.42 -55.05 5.45
C SER A 53 -34.64 -54.65 4.58
N PRO A 54 -35.32 -53.54 4.88
CA PRO A 54 -36.41 -53.05 4.04
C PRO A 54 -36.02 -52.85 2.57
N THR A 55 -34.77 -52.44 2.30
CA THR A 55 -34.26 -52.25 0.93
C THR A 55 -34.11 -53.60 0.21
N GLU A 56 -33.54 -54.61 0.86
CA GLU A 56 -33.39 -55.96 0.29
C GLU A 56 -34.74 -56.66 0.03
N ARG A 57 -35.73 -56.42 0.90
CA ARG A 57 -37.10 -56.94 0.69
C ARG A 57 -37.76 -56.33 -0.55
N VAL A 58 -37.57 -55.03 -0.76
CA VAL A 58 -38.08 -54.32 -1.93
C VAL A 58 -37.34 -54.74 -3.20
N GLU A 59 -36.01 -54.90 -3.13
CA GLU A 59 -35.19 -55.41 -4.24
C GLU A 59 -35.62 -56.80 -4.69
N GLY A 60 -35.79 -57.74 -3.76
CA GLY A 60 -36.25 -59.08 -4.09
C GLY A 60 -37.64 -59.11 -4.72
N ALA A 61 -38.55 -58.22 -4.29
CA ALA A 61 -39.87 -58.08 -4.90
C ALA A 61 -39.82 -57.47 -6.31
N LEU A 62 -38.98 -56.44 -6.52
CA LEU A 62 -38.77 -55.81 -7.82
C LEU A 62 -38.14 -56.79 -8.82
N GLU A 63 -37.10 -57.50 -8.39
CA GLU A 63 -36.42 -58.53 -9.19
C GLU A 63 -37.40 -59.63 -9.60
N ALA A 64 -38.15 -60.19 -8.65
CA ALA A 64 -39.09 -61.27 -8.92
C ALA A 64 -40.18 -60.86 -9.91
N ARG A 65 -40.73 -59.65 -9.76
CA ARG A 65 -41.75 -59.13 -10.69
C ARG A 65 -41.16 -58.88 -12.07
N LEU A 66 -39.94 -58.36 -12.15
CA LEU A 66 -39.25 -58.12 -13.41
C LEU A 66 -38.96 -59.44 -14.15
N VAL A 67 -38.44 -60.45 -13.46
CA VAL A 67 -38.20 -61.79 -14.01
C VAL A 67 -39.50 -62.42 -14.51
N GLN A 68 -40.61 -62.29 -13.75
CA GLN A 68 -41.92 -62.76 -14.17
C GLN A 68 -42.39 -62.10 -15.48
N LEU A 69 -42.24 -60.78 -15.60
CA LEU A 69 -42.65 -60.04 -16.80
C LEU A 69 -41.75 -60.35 -18.01
N ILE A 70 -40.46 -60.58 -17.78
CA ILE A 70 -39.51 -61.00 -18.82
C ILE A 70 -39.90 -62.38 -19.36
N GLY A 71 -40.28 -63.32 -18.47
CA GLY A 71 -40.67 -64.68 -18.84
C GLY A 71 -42.07 -64.84 -19.44
N LYS A 72 -42.93 -63.81 -19.39
CA LYS A 72 -44.31 -63.86 -19.90
C LYS A 72 -44.36 -63.90 -21.44
N GLU A 73 -45.14 -64.82 -22.03
CA GLU A 73 -45.47 -64.83 -23.47
C GLU A 73 -46.95 -65.20 -23.74
N PRO A 74 -47.67 -64.48 -24.63
CA PRO A 74 -47.25 -63.27 -25.34
C PRO A 74 -47.23 -62.03 -24.41
N LYS A 75 -46.37 -61.06 -24.73
CA LYS A 75 -46.27 -59.78 -24.00
C LYS A 75 -47.23 -58.74 -24.57
N GLU A 76 -47.79 -57.92 -23.71
CA GLU A 76 -48.66 -56.78 -24.05
C GLU A 76 -47.93 -55.45 -23.85
N PRO A 77 -48.37 -54.35 -24.47
CA PRO A 77 -47.75 -53.03 -24.32
C PRO A 77 -47.58 -52.55 -22.86
N ARG A 78 -48.51 -52.95 -21.97
CA ARG A 78 -48.41 -52.65 -20.53
C ARG A 78 -47.23 -53.35 -19.85
N ASP A 79 -46.87 -54.56 -20.30
CA ASP A 79 -45.77 -55.33 -19.72
C ASP A 79 -44.43 -54.66 -20.04
N PHE A 80 -44.25 -54.16 -21.26
CA PHE A 80 -43.05 -53.40 -21.63
C PHE A 80 -42.88 -52.12 -20.81
N LYS A 81 -44.00 -51.41 -20.54
CA LYS A 81 -43.98 -50.22 -19.69
C LYS A 81 -43.64 -50.55 -18.24
N GLU A 82 -44.18 -51.65 -17.72
CA GLU A 82 -43.87 -52.10 -16.35
C GLU A 82 -42.40 -52.53 -16.23
N ILE A 83 -41.86 -53.25 -17.22
CA ILE A 83 -40.44 -53.63 -17.31
C ILE A 83 -39.52 -52.39 -17.28
N ASP A 84 -39.81 -51.36 -18.09
CA ASP A 84 -39.03 -50.11 -18.08
C ASP A 84 -39.09 -49.40 -16.71
N LEU A 85 -40.27 -49.31 -16.11
CA LEU A 85 -40.44 -48.67 -14.81
C LEU A 85 -39.71 -49.41 -13.68
N LEU A 86 -39.77 -50.74 -13.67
CA LEU A 86 -39.06 -51.59 -12.71
C LEU A 86 -37.54 -51.51 -12.92
N GLY A 87 -37.07 -51.53 -14.18
CA GLY A 87 -35.66 -51.37 -14.53
C GLY A 87 -35.07 -50.04 -14.02
N ARG A 88 -35.83 -48.94 -14.13
CA ARG A 88 -35.42 -47.64 -13.56
C ARG A 88 -35.35 -47.63 -12.04
N GLN A 89 -36.17 -48.43 -11.34
CA GLN A 89 -36.06 -48.54 -9.87
C GLN A 89 -34.80 -49.32 -9.47
N ILE A 90 -34.42 -50.37 -10.22
CA ILE A 90 -33.17 -51.11 -9.98
C ILE A 90 -31.96 -50.17 -10.12
N GLU A 91 -31.93 -49.35 -11.17
CA GLU A 91 -30.87 -48.35 -11.35
C GLU A 91 -30.80 -47.36 -10.16
N ARG A 92 -31.95 -46.89 -9.66
CA ARG A 92 -32.00 -45.98 -8.50
C ARG A 92 -31.51 -46.65 -7.23
N LEU A 93 -31.85 -47.92 -7.00
CA LEU A 93 -31.37 -48.68 -5.85
C LEU A 93 -29.86 -48.90 -5.91
N ALA A 94 -29.31 -49.21 -7.08
CA ALA A 94 -27.86 -49.30 -7.29
C ALA A 94 -27.14 -47.98 -6.97
N ARG A 95 -27.73 -46.83 -7.34
CA ARG A 95 -27.20 -45.50 -6.97
C ARG A 95 -27.24 -45.24 -5.47
N VAL A 96 -28.31 -45.66 -4.79
CA VAL A 96 -28.42 -45.54 -3.32
C VAL A 96 -27.37 -46.40 -2.61
N HIS A 97 -27.10 -47.61 -3.10
CA HIS A 97 -26.04 -48.45 -2.55
C HIS A 97 -24.66 -47.83 -2.76
N ARG A 98 -24.37 -47.34 -3.97
CA ARG A 98 -23.12 -46.64 -4.27
C ARG A 98 -22.89 -45.43 -3.35
N TYR A 99 -23.94 -44.65 -3.11
CA TYR A 99 -23.91 -43.53 -2.16
C TYR A 99 -23.66 -43.98 -0.71
N ARG A 100 -24.26 -45.09 -0.26
CA ARG A 100 -24.02 -45.63 1.09
C ARG A 100 -22.56 -46.04 1.29
N GLU A 101 -21.88 -46.46 0.23
CA GLU A 101 -20.45 -46.82 0.26
C GLU A 101 -19.52 -45.61 0.12
N SER A 102 -19.85 -44.65 -0.76
CA SER A 102 -18.98 -43.52 -1.10
C SER A 102 -19.18 -42.27 -0.24
N GLY A 103 -20.38 -42.09 0.32
CA GLY A 103 -20.82 -40.84 0.98
C GLY A 103 -20.98 -39.64 0.04
N ASN A 104 -20.85 -39.81 -1.28
CA ASN A 104 -20.83 -38.70 -2.24
C ASN A 104 -22.21 -38.42 -2.84
N GLU A 105 -22.79 -37.25 -2.54
CA GLU A 105 -24.12 -36.85 -3.03
C GLU A 105 -24.24 -36.87 -4.57
N ALA A 106 -23.13 -36.75 -5.30
CA ALA A 106 -23.13 -36.86 -6.77
C ALA A 106 -23.57 -38.24 -7.28
N ASP A 107 -23.39 -39.32 -6.49
CA ASP A 107 -23.83 -40.68 -6.88
C ASP A 107 -25.36 -40.83 -6.91
N LEU A 108 -26.09 -39.97 -6.18
CA LEU A 108 -27.55 -39.96 -6.16
C LEU A 108 -28.14 -39.20 -7.36
N ASN A 109 -27.44 -38.19 -7.87
CA ASN A 109 -27.93 -37.32 -8.93
C ASN A 109 -26.87 -37.00 -10.00
N PRO A 110 -26.94 -37.65 -11.18
CA PRO A 110 -25.98 -37.43 -12.26
C PRO A 110 -26.00 -36.00 -12.85
N ASN A 111 -27.02 -35.19 -12.56
CA ASN A 111 -27.06 -33.79 -12.97
C ASN A 111 -26.07 -32.90 -12.19
N ILE A 112 -25.56 -33.35 -11.04
CA ILE A 112 -24.56 -32.62 -10.24
C ILE A 112 -23.21 -32.63 -10.96
N GLU A 113 -22.79 -33.77 -11.52
CA GLU A 113 -21.58 -33.86 -12.34
C GLU A 113 -21.72 -33.06 -13.63
N ALA A 114 -22.89 -33.13 -14.29
CA ALA A 114 -23.17 -32.39 -15.52
C ALA A 114 -23.09 -30.85 -15.30
N ARG A 115 -23.50 -30.35 -14.13
CA ARG A 115 -23.38 -28.92 -13.77
C ARG A 115 -21.94 -28.47 -13.54
N ASN A 116 -21.06 -29.37 -13.09
CA ASN A 116 -19.67 -29.09 -12.79
C ASN A 116 -18.70 -29.34 -13.98
N ALA A 117 -19.19 -29.95 -15.07
CA ALA A 117 -18.40 -30.30 -16.25
C ALA A 117 -18.14 -29.13 -17.23
N GLY A 118 -18.72 -27.95 -17.02
CA GLY A 118 -18.49 -26.77 -17.87
C GLY A 118 -17.14 -26.08 -17.60
N PRO A 119 -16.45 -25.54 -18.61
CA PRO A 119 -15.22 -24.78 -18.40
C PRO A 119 -15.53 -23.51 -17.58
N LYS A 120 -15.05 -23.45 -16.33
CA LYS A 120 -15.09 -22.22 -15.52
C LYS A 120 -14.28 -21.15 -16.26
N LYS A 121 -14.93 -20.12 -16.81
CA LYS A 121 -14.25 -18.91 -17.30
C LYS A 121 -13.39 -18.38 -16.16
N LYS A 122 -12.08 -18.27 -16.38
CA LYS A 122 -11.17 -17.66 -15.40
C LYS A 122 -11.68 -16.24 -15.09
N PRO A 123 -11.76 -15.84 -13.81
CA PRO A 123 -12.16 -14.49 -13.46
C PRO A 123 -11.23 -13.49 -14.14
N ARG A 124 -11.79 -12.44 -14.74
CA ARG A 124 -11.02 -11.36 -15.35
C ARG A 124 -10.28 -10.63 -14.22
N ARG A 125 -8.96 -10.51 -14.34
CA ARG A 125 -8.12 -9.87 -13.33
C ARG A 125 -8.28 -8.35 -13.41
N ASN A 126 -8.39 -7.68 -12.25
CA ASN A 126 -8.51 -6.22 -12.15
C ASN A 126 -9.63 -5.65 -13.04
N ALA A 127 -10.78 -6.32 -13.04
CA ALA A 127 -11.94 -5.98 -13.85
C ALA A 127 -13.05 -5.37 -13.01
N LEU A 128 -13.78 -4.41 -13.59
CA LEU A 128 -15.03 -3.87 -13.05
C LEU A 128 -16.14 -4.03 -14.09
N THR A 129 -17.39 -4.21 -13.64
CA THR A 129 -18.57 -4.11 -14.52
C THR A 129 -18.86 -2.64 -14.85
N GLU A 130 -19.67 -2.39 -15.88
CA GLU A 130 -20.09 -1.02 -16.23
C GLU A 130 -20.78 -0.33 -15.04
N GLU A 131 -21.65 -1.05 -14.30
CA GLU A 131 -22.30 -0.49 -13.11
C GLU A 131 -21.29 -0.15 -12.01
N GLN A 132 -20.25 -0.97 -11.82
CA GLN A 132 -19.19 -0.69 -10.85
C GLN A 132 -18.36 0.53 -11.27
N VAL A 133 -18.12 0.75 -12.56
CA VAL A 133 -17.41 1.95 -13.05
C VAL A 133 -18.25 3.21 -12.82
N GLU A 134 -19.56 3.15 -13.09
CA GLU A 134 -20.48 4.26 -12.79
C GLU A 134 -20.54 4.57 -11.28
N GLN A 135 -20.64 3.52 -10.45
CA GLN A 135 -20.61 3.63 -8.99
C GLN A 135 -19.29 4.25 -8.50
N LEU A 136 -18.15 3.82 -9.06
CA LEU A 136 -16.83 4.35 -8.73
C LEU A 136 -16.73 5.84 -9.06
N LYS A 137 -17.28 6.26 -10.20
CA LYS A 137 -17.32 7.68 -10.61
C LYS A 137 -18.23 8.51 -9.71
N ALA A 138 -19.41 8.00 -9.37
CA ALA A 138 -20.33 8.68 -8.45
C ALA A 138 -19.67 8.89 -7.08
N ALA A 139 -19.10 7.83 -6.48
CA ALA A 139 -18.40 7.91 -5.20
C ALA A 139 -17.20 8.87 -5.23
N PHE A 140 -16.49 8.94 -6.35
CA PHE A 140 -15.40 9.91 -6.53
C PHE A 140 -15.93 11.36 -6.47
N LEU A 141 -16.96 11.68 -7.25
CA LEU A 141 -17.48 13.04 -7.33
C LEU A 141 -18.21 13.49 -6.05
N GLU A 142 -18.93 12.60 -5.39
CA GLU A 142 -19.65 12.88 -4.12
C GLU A 142 -18.71 13.23 -2.96
N THR A 143 -17.46 12.75 -3.00
CA THR A 143 -16.47 12.99 -1.94
C THR A 143 -15.56 14.20 -2.21
N CYS A 144 -15.74 14.89 -3.33
CA CYS A 144 -14.88 16.02 -3.71
C CYS A 144 -15.31 17.34 -3.04
N PHE A 145 -14.34 18.07 -2.51
CA PHE A 145 -14.52 19.48 -2.14
C PHE A 145 -14.56 20.39 -3.38
N GLN A 146 -15.04 21.62 -3.24
CA GLN A 146 -15.26 22.52 -4.38
C GLN A 146 -13.98 22.81 -5.18
N TYR A 147 -12.84 23.04 -4.52
CA TYR A 147 -11.56 23.26 -5.20
C TYR A 147 -11.07 22.01 -5.95
N GLN A 148 -11.42 20.81 -5.48
CA GLN A 148 -11.10 19.55 -6.15
C GLN A 148 -11.96 19.37 -7.40
N LEU A 149 -13.24 19.77 -7.35
CA LEU A 149 -14.10 19.83 -8.54
C LEU A 149 -13.53 20.81 -9.58
N THR A 150 -12.98 21.95 -9.17
CA THR A 150 -12.25 22.86 -10.07
C THR A 150 -11.07 22.16 -10.75
N TRP A 151 -10.30 21.35 -10.01
CA TRP A 151 -9.23 20.54 -10.61
C TRP A 151 -9.76 19.53 -11.62
N TYR A 152 -10.85 18.82 -11.28
CA TYR A 152 -11.49 17.85 -12.17
C TYR A 152 -11.89 18.51 -13.50
N GLU A 153 -12.62 19.62 -13.43
CA GLU A 153 -13.03 20.38 -14.61
C GLU A 153 -11.84 20.87 -15.44
N ALA A 154 -10.81 21.41 -14.79
CA ALA A 154 -9.60 21.85 -15.45
C ALA A 154 -8.91 20.68 -16.17
N GLY A 155 -8.90 19.48 -15.57
CA GLY A 155 -8.40 18.25 -16.18
C GLY A 155 -9.16 17.84 -17.45
N GLN A 156 -10.46 18.13 -17.53
CA GLN A 156 -11.23 17.87 -18.74
C GLN A 156 -10.96 18.88 -19.86
N LYS A 157 -10.71 20.15 -19.52
CA LYS A 157 -10.56 21.27 -20.47
C LYS A 157 -9.12 21.49 -20.93
N HIS A 158 -8.13 21.23 -20.08
CA HIS A 158 -6.75 21.60 -20.31
C HIS A 158 -5.83 20.37 -20.36
N ARG A 159 -4.92 20.37 -21.35
CA ARG A 159 -3.91 19.31 -21.46
C ARG A 159 -2.88 19.38 -20.32
N ILE A 160 -2.55 20.58 -19.85
CA ILE A 160 -1.58 20.80 -18.78
C ILE A 160 -2.23 21.63 -17.68
N ARG A 161 -2.25 21.09 -16.47
CA ARG A 161 -2.59 21.81 -15.24
C ARG A 161 -1.41 21.77 -14.28
N ASN A 162 -1.13 22.91 -13.65
CA ASN A 162 -0.02 23.08 -12.72
C ASN A 162 -0.53 23.76 -11.45
N ILE A 163 -0.49 23.05 -10.33
CA ILE A 163 -1.21 23.42 -9.11
C ILE A 163 -0.18 23.60 -7.99
N LEU A 164 -0.15 24.78 -7.40
CA LEU A 164 0.54 25.01 -6.13
C LEU A 164 -0.49 24.81 -5.02
N LYS A 165 -0.18 23.95 -4.05
CA LYS A 165 -1.16 23.53 -3.04
C LYS A 165 -0.61 23.55 -1.62
N SER A 166 -1.52 23.77 -0.67
CA SER A 166 -1.30 23.59 0.76
C SER A 166 -1.09 22.11 1.13
N ARG A 167 -0.39 21.85 2.24
CA ARG A 167 -0.29 20.48 2.77
C ARG A 167 -1.66 19.97 3.23
N GLN A 168 -1.83 18.65 3.17
CA GLN A 168 -2.99 17.93 3.70
C GLN A 168 -4.37 18.26 3.09
N ILE A 169 -4.46 19.01 1.99
CA ILE A 169 -5.75 19.30 1.32
C ILE A 169 -6.24 18.18 0.35
N GLY A 170 -5.78 16.94 0.55
CA GLY A 170 -6.25 15.78 -0.21
C GLY A 170 -5.85 15.71 -1.69
N ALA A 171 -4.80 16.41 -2.14
CA ALA A 171 -4.39 16.39 -3.56
C ALA A 171 -4.03 14.99 -4.09
N THR A 172 -3.17 14.25 -3.39
CA THR A 172 -2.77 12.87 -3.76
C THR A 172 -3.97 11.93 -3.78
N PHE A 173 -4.85 12.03 -2.79
CA PHE A 173 -6.10 11.28 -2.70
C PHE A 173 -7.02 11.55 -3.89
N PHE A 174 -7.23 12.83 -4.21
CA PHE A 174 -8.06 13.25 -5.33
C PHE A 174 -7.50 12.74 -6.67
N PHE A 175 -6.21 12.99 -6.96
CA PHE A 175 -5.62 12.60 -8.25
C PHE A 175 -5.48 11.08 -8.40
N ALA A 176 -5.30 10.33 -7.31
CA ALA A 176 -5.38 8.87 -7.33
C ALA A 176 -6.76 8.38 -7.80
N ARG A 177 -7.84 8.95 -7.24
CA ARG A 177 -9.23 8.59 -7.57
C ARG A 177 -9.64 9.03 -8.97
N GLU A 178 -9.31 10.27 -9.35
CA GLU A 178 -9.54 10.76 -10.70
C GLU A 178 -8.85 9.86 -11.74
N ALA A 179 -7.59 9.49 -11.49
CA ALA A 179 -6.81 8.69 -12.42
C ALA A 179 -7.38 7.28 -12.60
N ILE A 180 -7.83 6.61 -11.52
CA ILE A 180 -8.40 5.25 -11.65
C ILE A 180 -9.77 5.27 -12.34
N VAL A 181 -10.61 6.28 -12.06
CA VAL A 181 -11.88 6.48 -12.77
C VAL A 181 -11.63 6.68 -14.26
N ASP A 182 -10.75 7.61 -14.64
CA ASP A 182 -10.42 7.87 -16.05
C ASP A 182 -9.76 6.64 -16.72
N ALA A 183 -8.94 5.87 -15.99
CA ALA A 183 -8.34 4.64 -16.51
C ALA A 183 -9.38 3.57 -16.83
N PHE A 184 -10.38 3.36 -15.98
CA PHE A 184 -11.49 2.43 -16.26
C PHE A 184 -12.39 2.95 -17.40
N GLU A 185 -12.74 4.23 -17.40
CA GLU A 185 -13.65 4.82 -18.41
C GLU A 185 -13.03 4.90 -19.81
N HIS A 186 -11.72 5.11 -19.91
CA HIS A 186 -11.09 5.49 -21.19
C HIS A 186 -9.90 4.62 -21.61
N GLY A 187 -9.52 3.64 -20.80
CA GLY A 187 -8.39 2.75 -21.12
C GLY A 187 -7.05 3.50 -21.22
N ARG A 188 -6.91 4.61 -20.49
CA ARG A 188 -5.71 5.46 -20.54
C ARG A 188 -4.69 5.03 -19.50
N ASN A 189 -3.44 4.88 -19.93
CA ASN A 189 -2.33 4.63 -19.02
C ASN A 189 -2.12 5.82 -18.07
N LYS A 190 -1.72 5.54 -16.84
CA LYS A 190 -1.43 6.53 -15.80
C LYS A 190 0.00 6.36 -15.31
N ILE A 191 0.72 7.46 -15.19
CA ILE A 191 2.11 7.46 -14.75
C ILE A 191 2.20 8.44 -13.57
N PHE A 192 2.38 7.89 -12.37
CA PHE A 192 2.57 8.64 -11.14
C PHE A 192 4.06 8.77 -10.88
N LEU A 193 4.52 10.01 -10.74
CA LEU A 193 5.90 10.38 -10.51
C LEU A 193 5.92 11.28 -9.27
N SER A 194 6.62 10.85 -8.24
CA SER A 194 6.79 11.61 -6.99
C SER A 194 8.28 11.67 -6.60
N ALA A 195 8.63 12.35 -5.52
CA ALA A 195 10.04 12.57 -5.16
C ALA A 195 10.77 11.25 -4.82
N SER A 196 10.05 10.26 -4.29
CA SER A 196 10.51 8.87 -4.12
C SER A 196 9.45 7.84 -4.51
N LYS A 197 9.86 6.60 -4.78
CA LYS A 197 8.95 5.48 -5.04
C LYS A 197 8.01 5.21 -3.87
N ALA A 198 8.49 5.37 -2.64
CA ALA A 198 7.65 5.27 -1.45
C ALA A 198 6.46 6.26 -1.51
N GLN A 199 6.69 7.50 -1.92
CA GLN A 199 5.61 8.48 -2.13
C GLN A 199 4.71 8.11 -3.31
N ALA A 200 5.27 7.64 -4.43
CA ALA A 200 4.46 7.20 -5.57
C ALA A 200 3.50 6.05 -5.20
N HIS A 201 3.91 5.15 -4.30
CA HIS A 201 3.05 4.06 -3.80
C HIS A 201 1.89 4.54 -2.93
N ILE A 202 1.88 5.79 -2.45
CA ILE A 202 0.71 6.38 -1.78
C ILE A 202 -0.47 6.46 -2.76
N PHE A 203 -0.23 6.83 -4.03
CA PHE A 203 -1.28 6.78 -5.06
C PHE A 203 -1.81 5.37 -5.25
N ARG A 204 -0.92 4.38 -5.32
CA ARG A 204 -1.30 2.97 -5.45
C ARG A 204 -2.21 2.53 -4.32
N ASN A 205 -1.86 2.89 -3.08
CA ASN A 205 -2.64 2.52 -1.90
C ASN A 205 -4.03 3.17 -1.94
N TYR A 206 -4.13 4.47 -2.25
CA TYR A 206 -5.43 5.12 -2.41
C TYR A 206 -6.29 4.49 -3.52
N ILE A 207 -5.67 4.11 -4.65
CA ILE A 207 -6.37 3.45 -5.76
C ILE A 207 -6.92 2.09 -5.33
N VAL A 208 -6.07 1.24 -4.75
CA VAL A 208 -6.47 -0.11 -4.33
C VAL A 208 -7.55 -0.04 -3.25
N GLN A 209 -7.38 0.86 -2.27
CA GLN A 209 -8.33 1.07 -1.19
C GLN A 209 -9.68 1.55 -1.74
N PHE A 210 -9.68 2.57 -2.60
CA PHE A 210 -10.91 3.14 -3.15
C PHE A 210 -11.72 2.11 -3.96
N VAL A 211 -11.06 1.34 -4.83
CA VAL A 211 -11.73 0.30 -5.62
C VAL A 211 -12.23 -0.85 -4.74
N LYS A 212 -11.48 -1.21 -3.69
CA LYS A 212 -11.92 -2.22 -2.72
C LYS A 212 -13.14 -1.76 -1.93
N GLU A 213 -13.14 -0.53 -1.42
CA GLU A 213 -14.23 0.01 -0.61
C GLU A 213 -15.50 0.25 -1.42
N THR A 214 -15.39 0.74 -2.65
CA THR A 214 -16.56 1.06 -3.47
C THR A 214 -17.11 -0.16 -4.22
N CYS A 215 -16.25 -1.04 -4.73
CA CYS A 215 -16.67 -2.11 -5.65
C CYS A 215 -16.41 -3.53 -5.12
N ASP A 216 -15.79 -3.69 -3.94
CA ASP A 216 -15.33 -4.96 -3.37
C ASP A 216 -14.37 -5.76 -4.29
N VAL A 217 -13.52 -5.05 -5.04
CA VAL A 217 -12.53 -5.66 -5.95
C VAL A 217 -11.10 -5.41 -5.50
N ASP A 218 -10.34 -6.50 -5.33
CA ASP A 218 -8.92 -6.45 -4.97
C ASP A 218 -8.03 -6.26 -6.20
N LEU A 219 -7.58 -5.03 -6.45
CA LEU A 219 -6.60 -4.73 -7.50
C LEU A 219 -5.21 -5.25 -7.13
N LYS A 220 -4.59 -6.01 -8.05
CA LYS A 220 -3.29 -6.65 -7.84
C LYS A 220 -2.29 -6.36 -8.96
N GLY A 221 -1.04 -6.14 -8.59
CA GLY A 221 0.08 -5.91 -9.51
C GLY A 221 0.89 -4.67 -9.14
N ASP A 222 2.08 -4.59 -9.72
CA ASP A 222 2.94 -3.41 -9.76
C ASP A 222 3.83 -3.53 -11.03
N PRO A 223 3.46 -2.91 -12.16
CA PRO A 223 2.36 -1.96 -12.33
C PRO A 223 0.97 -2.60 -12.19
N LEU A 224 -0.05 -1.77 -11.93
CA LEU A 224 -1.44 -2.22 -11.98
C LEU A 224 -1.90 -2.25 -13.44
N VAL A 225 -2.32 -3.42 -13.93
CA VAL A 225 -2.86 -3.60 -15.29
C VAL A 225 -4.34 -3.92 -15.18
N LEU A 226 -5.20 -3.05 -15.71
CA LEU A 226 -6.65 -3.22 -15.71
C LEU A 226 -7.09 -4.17 -16.83
N ASP A 227 -8.30 -4.73 -16.73
CA ASP A 227 -8.82 -5.66 -17.73
C ASP A 227 -9.06 -5.02 -19.11
N ASN A 228 -9.28 -3.71 -19.13
CA ASN A 228 -9.37 -2.90 -20.36
C ASN A 228 -8.01 -2.56 -20.99
N GLY A 229 -6.90 -3.02 -20.39
CA GLY A 229 -5.53 -2.82 -20.88
C GLY A 229 -4.83 -1.55 -20.42
N ALA A 230 -5.49 -0.67 -19.65
CA ALA A 230 -4.82 0.48 -19.05
C ALA A 230 -3.77 0.04 -18.02
N GLU A 231 -2.59 0.65 -18.09
CA GLU A 231 -1.50 0.41 -17.14
C GLU A 231 -1.27 1.62 -16.23
N LEU A 232 -1.15 1.37 -14.93
CA LEU A 232 -0.84 2.39 -13.93
C LEU A 232 0.54 2.10 -13.33
N HIS A 233 1.47 3.03 -13.56
CA HIS A 233 2.88 2.95 -13.17
C HIS A 233 3.18 3.92 -12.02
N PHE A 234 3.90 3.45 -10.99
CA PHE A 234 4.25 4.22 -9.80
C PHE A 234 5.77 4.33 -9.69
N LEU A 235 6.30 5.50 -10.03
CA LEU A 235 7.73 5.70 -10.28
C LEU A 235 8.30 6.81 -9.39
N GLY A 236 9.54 6.62 -8.95
CA GLY A 236 10.33 7.67 -8.29
C GLY A 236 11.06 8.57 -9.27
N THR A 237 12.07 9.30 -8.78
CA THR A 237 12.82 10.31 -9.54
C THR A 237 13.95 9.75 -10.42
N ASN A 238 14.07 8.42 -10.53
CA ASN A 238 15.07 7.80 -11.40
C ASN A 238 14.68 7.93 -12.88
N SER A 239 15.25 8.93 -13.55
CA SER A 239 14.97 9.23 -14.96
C SER A 239 15.31 8.09 -15.93
N LYS A 240 16.17 7.14 -15.55
CA LYS A 240 16.53 5.98 -16.38
C LYS A 240 15.41 4.93 -16.42
N THR A 241 14.74 4.68 -15.30
CA THR A 241 13.65 3.71 -15.23
C THR A 241 12.37 4.25 -15.86
N ALA A 242 12.24 5.58 -15.93
CA ALA A 242 11.06 6.24 -16.47
C ALA A 242 11.03 6.28 -18.03
N GLN A 243 12.14 6.02 -18.71
CA GLN A 243 12.20 6.08 -20.18
C GLN A 243 11.46 4.91 -20.83
N GLY A 244 10.36 5.19 -21.56
CA GLY A 244 9.65 4.21 -22.39
C GLY A 244 8.13 4.15 -22.14
N TYR A 245 7.67 4.66 -21.01
CA TYR A 245 6.24 4.71 -20.71
C TYR A 245 5.53 5.83 -21.48
N HIS A 246 4.22 5.66 -21.70
CA HIS A 246 3.37 6.66 -22.31
C HIS A 246 1.98 6.64 -21.66
N GLY A 247 1.44 7.80 -21.31
CA GLY A 247 0.20 7.91 -20.55
C GLY A 247 -0.04 9.31 -20.00
N ASP A 248 -1.12 9.47 -19.25
CA ASP A 248 -1.36 10.68 -18.47
C ASP A 248 -0.36 10.74 -17.31
N VAL A 249 0.32 11.86 -17.18
CA VAL A 249 1.39 12.06 -16.21
C VAL A 249 0.86 12.87 -15.02
N TYR A 250 1.09 12.34 -13.83
CA TYR A 250 0.85 13.00 -12.54
C TYR A 250 2.21 13.19 -11.86
N LEU A 251 2.64 14.44 -11.74
CA LEU A 251 3.90 14.84 -11.14
C LEU A 251 3.64 15.50 -9.79
N ASP A 252 3.82 14.73 -8.73
CA ASP A 252 3.62 15.11 -7.34
C ASP A 252 4.89 15.69 -6.72
N GLU A 253 4.71 16.61 -5.78
CA GLU A 253 5.76 17.32 -5.02
C GLU A 253 6.96 17.77 -5.88
N TYR A 254 6.72 18.27 -7.09
CA TYR A 254 7.78 18.56 -8.06
C TYR A 254 8.73 19.70 -7.66
N PHE A 255 8.37 20.54 -6.68
CA PHE A 255 9.29 21.52 -6.09
C PHE A 255 10.33 20.90 -5.15
N TRP A 256 10.22 19.60 -4.86
CA TRP A 256 11.15 18.85 -4.00
C TRP A 256 11.99 17.83 -4.80
N ILE A 257 11.79 17.77 -6.12
CA ILE A 257 12.53 16.84 -7.00
C ILE A 257 13.90 17.43 -7.34
N HIS A 258 14.95 16.70 -6.99
CA HIS A 258 16.31 17.01 -7.45
C HIS A 258 16.47 16.78 -8.96
N ARG A 259 17.16 17.70 -9.66
CA ARG A 259 17.33 17.70 -11.13
C ARG A 259 15.99 17.68 -11.87
N PHE A 260 15.02 18.42 -11.35
CA PHE A 260 13.69 18.59 -11.94
C PHE A 260 13.73 18.95 -13.43
N GLN A 261 14.67 19.76 -13.93
CA GLN A 261 14.71 20.07 -15.36
C GLN A 261 15.05 18.85 -16.22
N GLU A 262 16.00 18.02 -15.78
CA GLU A 262 16.34 16.74 -16.43
C GLU A 262 15.14 15.78 -16.36
N PHE A 263 14.53 15.67 -15.18
CA PHE A 263 13.39 14.81 -14.95
C PHE A 263 12.19 15.21 -15.82
N ARG A 264 11.81 16.49 -15.78
CA ARG A 264 10.74 17.07 -16.60
C ARG A 264 10.92 16.79 -18.09
N LYS A 265 12.15 16.84 -18.59
CA LYS A 265 12.43 16.52 -20.00
C LYS A 265 12.02 15.09 -20.35
N VAL A 266 12.28 14.13 -19.47
CA VAL A 266 11.84 12.73 -19.64
C VAL A 266 10.32 12.60 -19.47
N THR A 267 9.74 13.18 -18.43
CA THR A 267 8.30 13.03 -18.12
C THR A 267 7.41 13.67 -19.18
N SER A 268 7.78 14.84 -19.69
CA SER A 268 7.09 15.50 -20.81
C SER A 268 7.13 14.68 -22.11
N GLY A 269 8.14 13.82 -22.28
CA GLY A 269 8.25 12.86 -23.38
C GLY A 269 7.17 11.78 -23.33
N MET A 270 6.82 11.31 -22.14
CA MET A 270 5.80 10.26 -21.94
C MET A 270 4.39 10.72 -22.35
N ALA A 271 4.10 12.00 -22.15
CA ALA A 271 2.80 12.62 -22.43
C ALA A 271 2.84 13.49 -23.71
N MET A 272 3.64 13.12 -24.71
CA MET A 272 3.78 13.90 -25.95
C MET A 272 2.51 13.91 -26.82
N HIS A 273 1.76 12.81 -26.88
CA HIS A 273 0.56 12.74 -27.70
C HIS A 273 -0.55 13.66 -27.18
N LYS A 274 -1.35 14.23 -28.11
CA LYS A 274 -2.44 15.18 -27.79
C LYS A 274 -3.45 14.65 -26.75
N LYS A 275 -3.67 13.34 -26.73
CA LYS A 275 -4.61 12.68 -25.82
C LYS A 275 -4.10 12.57 -24.37
N TRP A 276 -2.79 12.71 -24.15
CA TRP A 276 -2.19 12.59 -22.83
C TRP A 276 -2.15 13.93 -22.10
N ARG A 277 -2.55 13.89 -20.84
CA ARG A 277 -2.60 15.02 -19.92
C ARG A 277 -1.33 15.06 -19.05
N GLN A 278 -0.99 16.25 -18.56
CA GLN A 278 0.07 16.44 -17.58
C GLN A 278 -0.48 17.24 -16.40
N THR A 279 -0.39 16.66 -15.21
CA THR A 279 -0.86 17.24 -13.96
C THR A 279 0.35 17.44 -13.05
N TYR A 280 0.75 18.68 -12.86
CA TYR A 280 1.81 19.05 -11.92
C TYR A 280 1.14 19.55 -10.65
N PHE A 281 1.55 19.06 -9.48
CA PHE A 281 1.07 19.60 -8.21
C PHE A 281 2.12 19.44 -7.13
N SER A 282 2.24 20.44 -6.26
CA SER A 282 3.30 20.44 -5.25
C SER A 282 3.04 21.48 -4.17
N THR A 283 3.56 21.21 -2.97
CA THR A 283 3.83 22.27 -1.99
C THR A 283 5.05 23.09 -2.42
N PRO A 284 5.14 24.39 -2.08
CA PRO A 284 6.31 25.20 -2.40
C PRO A 284 7.54 24.79 -1.57
N SER A 285 8.72 24.81 -2.20
CA SER A 285 10.01 24.66 -1.51
C SER A 285 10.71 26.02 -1.35
N SER A 286 11.76 26.29 -2.13
CA SER A 286 12.56 27.51 -2.13
C SER A 286 12.45 28.26 -3.47
N LEU A 287 12.59 29.59 -3.43
CA LEU A 287 12.77 30.42 -4.62
C LEU A 287 14.01 30.03 -5.43
N GLY A 288 15.03 29.47 -4.76
CA GLY A 288 16.25 28.95 -5.39
C GLY A 288 16.08 27.60 -6.09
N HIS A 289 14.91 26.96 -6.00
CA HIS A 289 14.67 25.66 -6.62
C HIS A 289 14.56 25.76 -8.15
N GLU A 290 15.13 24.80 -8.88
CA GLU A 290 15.18 24.81 -10.36
C GLU A 290 13.81 24.71 -11.05
N ALA A 291 12.78 24.28 -10.31
CA ALA A 291 11.40 24.24 -10.79
C ALA A 291 10.69 25.59 -10.67
N TYR A 292 11.19 26.53 -9.86
CA TYR A 292 10.57 27.85 -9.70
C TYR A 292 10.50 28.62 -11.03
N PRO A 293 11.57 28.67 -11.87
CA PRO A 293 11.49 29.25 -13.21
C PRO A 293 10.43 28.61 -14.13
N PHE A 294 10.09 27.34 -13.93
CA PHE A 294 9.03 26.67 -14.69
C PHE A 294 7.63 27.12 -14.23
N TRP A 295 7.46 27.32 -12.92
CA TRP A 295 6.23 27.86 -12.34
C TRP A 295 6.01 29.32 -12.72
N SER A 296 7.01 30.18 -12.51
CA SER A 296 6.95 31.64 -12.69
C SER A 296 6.93 32.09 -14.16
N GLY A 297 7.05 31.16 -15.11
CA GLY A 297 7.13 31.48 -16.54
C GLY A 297 8.49 32.04 -16.97
N GLU A 298 9.47 32.16 -16.06
CA GLU A 298 10.81 32.60 -16.41
C GLU A 298 11.45 31.67 -17.44
N LEU A 299 11.31 30.35 -17.28
CA LEU A 299 11.78 29.34 -18.23
C LEU A 299 11.15 29.51 -19.63
N PHE A 300 9.89 29.92 -19.69
CA PHE A 300 9.21 30.26 -20.95
C PHE A 300 9.85 31.50 -21.59
N ASN A 301 10.15 32.52 -20.80
CA ASN A 301 10.75 33.77 -21.29
C ASN A 301 12.24 33.66 -21.64
N GLN A 302 12.98 32.74 -21.00
CA GLN A 302 14.43 32.55 -21.21
C GLN A 302 14.78 32.24 -22.67
N ARG A 303 13.93 31.50 -23.38
CA ARG A 303 14.15 31.12 -24.79
C ARG A 303 13.57 32.11 -25.81
N ARG A 304 13.07 33.26 -25.35
CA ARG A 304 12.35 34.24 -26.17
C ARG A 304 13.07 35.58 -26.24
N LYS A 305 12.92 36.25 -27.38
CA LYS A 305 13.39 37.63 -27.54
C LYS A 305 12.64 38.54 -26.57
N LYS A 306 13.26 39.64 -26.14
CA LYS A 306 12.66 40.57 -25.17
C LYS A 306 11.26 41.04 -25.57
N SER A 307 11.01 41.25 -26.87
CA SER A 307 9.70 41.64 -27.42
C SER A 307 8.62 40.56 -27.39
N GLU A 308 9.00 39.29 -27.25
CA GLU A 308 8.10 38.12 -27.24
C GLU A 308 7.88 37.59 -25.81
N ARG A 309 8.60 38.15 -24.83
CA ARG A 309 8.42 37.78 -23.43
C ARG A 309 7.02 38.19 -22.98
N ARG A 310 6.43 37.34 -22.15
CA ARG A 310 5.10 37.54 -21.57
C ARG A 310 5.22 37.67 -20.06
N GLU A 311 4.40 38.52 -19.48
CA GLU A 311 4.28 38.63 -18.04
C GLU A 311 3.44 37.46 -17.50
N PHE A 312 3.86 36.93 -16.36
CA PHE A 312 3.15 35.87 -15.64
C PHE A 312 2.80 36.42 -14.26
N ASP A 313 1.52 36.70 -14.06
CA ASP A 313 1.02 36.98 -12.72
C ASP A 313 0.82 35.65 -11.99
N VAL A 314 1.76 35.34 -11.09
CA VAL A 314 1.73 34.14 -10.24
C VAL A 314 1.35 34.46 -8.80
N SER A 315 0.69 35.61 -8.58
CA SER A 315 0.11 35.94 -7.29
C SER A 315 -1.07 35.02 -6.96
N HIS A 316 -1.34 34.84 -5.67
CA HIS A 316 -2.53 34.12 -5.20
C HIS A 316 -3.82 34.77 -5.74
N ALA A 317 -3.90 36.11 -5.71
CA ALA A 317 -5.06 36.84 -6.22
C ALA A 317 -5.38 36.53 -7.70
N ALA A 318 -4.36 36.34 -8.55
CA ALA A 318 -4.56 36.00 -9.96
C ALA A 318 -4.87 34.51 -10.19
N LEU A 319 -4.45 33.63 -9.28
CA LEU A 319 -4.45 32.18 -9.48
C LEU A 319 -5.37 31.39 -8.53
N ALA A 320 -6.04 32.01 -7.55
CA ALA A 320 -6.90 31.32 -6.59
C ALA A 320 -8.04 30.53 -7.28
N GLU A 321 -8.70 31.15 -8.27
CA GLU A 321 -9.77 30.53 -9.08
C GLU A 321 -9.24 29.70 -10.28
N GLY A 322 -7.93 29.76 -10.50
CA GLY A 322 -7.25 29.14 -11.61
C GLY A 322 -7.32 29.93 -12.92
N ALA A 323 -6.21 30.00 -13.65
CA ALA A 323 -6.11 30.77 -14.89
C ALA A 323 -5.21 30.10 -15.93
N VAL A 324 -5.51 30.29 -17.21
CA VAL A 324 -4.62 29.88 -18.30
C VAL A 324 -3.54 30.96 -18.48
N CYS A 325 -2.29 30.58 -18.23
CA CYS A 325 -1.15 31.49 -18.38
C CYS A 325 -0.61 31.52 -19.82
N PRO A 326 0.29 32.46 -20.16
CA PRO A 326 0.80 32.63 -21.53
C PRO A 326 1.52 31.43 -22.15
N ASP A 327 1.98 30.48 -21.35
CA ASP A 327 2.57 29.22 -21.82
C ASP A 327 1.54 28.11 -22.11
N GLY A 328 0.25 28.41 -21.95
CA GLY A 328 -0.86 27.49 -22.19
C GLY A 328 -1.13 26.52 -21.05
N HIS A 329 -0.46 26.65 -19.91
CA HIS A 329 -0.75 25.86 -18.73
C HIS A 329 -1.88 26.53 -17.95
N TRP A 330 -2.85 25.72 -17.52
CA TRP A 330 -3.78 26.16 -16.48
C TRP A 330 -3.06 26.10 -15.12
N ARG A 331 -2.99 27.22 -14.40
CA ARG A 331 -2.36 27.31 -13.08
C ARG A 331 -3.36 27.65 -12.00
N GLN A 332 -3.20 27.08 -10.82
CA GLN A 332 -3.97 27.46 -9.63
C GLN A 332 -3.09 27.45 -8.38
N ILE A 333 -3.38 28.33 -7.42
CA ILE A 333 -2.86 28.28 -6.06
C ILE A 333 -4.02 27.95 -5.11
N VAL A 334 -3.89 26.92 -4.28
CA VAL A 334 -4.90 26.55 -3.28
C VAL A 334 -4.24 26.50 -1.90
N THR A 335 -4.48 27.54 -1.10
CA THR A 335 -4.07 27.62 0.31
C THR A 335 -5.02 26.82 1.20
N VAL A 336 -4.67 26.64 2.48
CA VAL A 336 -5.57 26.03 3.46
C VAL A 336 -6.87 26.85 3.62
N GLU A 337 -6.78 28.18 3.51
CA GLU A 337 -7.94 29.08 3.61
C GLU A 337 -8.87 28.90 2.40
N ASP A 338 -8.31 28.77 1.19
CA ASP A 338 -9.10 28.46 -0.02
C ASP A 338 -9.75 27.08 0.08
N ALA A 339 -9.05 26.09 0.64
CA ALA A 339 -9.58 24.74 0.81
C ALA A 339 -10.80 24.73 1.75
N ILE A 340 -10.72 25.46 2.87
CA ILE A 340 -11.83 25.62 3.82
C ILE A 340 -12.98 26.41 3.19
N ALA A 341 -12.68 27.50 2.47
CA ALA A 341 -13.69 28.25 1.73
C ALA A 341 -14.39 27.37 0.67
N GLY A 342 -13.66 26.41 0.10
CA GLY A 342 -14.17 25.38 -0.80
C GLY A 342 -14.87 24.18 -0.12
N GLY A 343 -15.16 24.28 1.18
CA GLY A 343 -15.94 23.29 1.94
C GLY A 343 -15.11 22.22 2.67
N CYS A 344 -13.79 22.33 2.73
CA CYS A 344 -12.96 21.41 3.50
C CYS A 344 -13.10 21.66 5.01
N ASP A 345 -13.76 20.74 5.71
CA ASP A 345 -14.10 20.83 7.13
C ASP A 345 -13.10 20.07 8.03
N LEU A 346 -11.97 19.63 7.47
CA LEU A 346 -10.97 18.80 8.17
C LEU A 346 -9.98 19.60 9.03
N PHE A 347 -9.99 20.93 8.97
CA PHE A 347 -8.96 21.79 9.55
C PHE A 347 -9.50 22.71 10.65
N ASP A 348 -8.74 22.80 11.74
CA ASP A 348 -8.87 23.86 12.75
C ASP A 348 -7.75 24.90 12.51
N LEU A 349 -8.07 26.00 11.83
CA LEU A 349 -7.08 27.04 11.52
C LEU A 349 -6.54 27.74 12.75
N GLU A 350 -7.33 27.87 13.82
CA GLU A 350 -6.87 28.54 15.04
C GLU A 350 -5.81 27.68 15.71
N GLN A 351 -6.08 26.39 15.85
CA GLN A 351 -5.11 25.43 16.38
C GLN A 351 -3.85 25.36 15.51
N LEU A 352 -3.98 25.29 14.18
CA LEU A 352 -2.82 25.25 13.28
C LEU A 352 -1.94 26.50 13.41
N ARG A 353 -2.51 27.68 13.67
CA ARG A 353 -1.72 28.90 13.91
C ARG A 353 -0.96 28.88 15.24
N LEU A 354 -1.37 28.07 16.20
CA LEU A 354 -0.64 27.82 17.44
C LEU A 354 0.45 26.77 17.25
N GLU A 355 0.19 25.76 16.42
CA GLU A 355 1.11 24.64 16.19
C GLU A 355 2.28 24.95 15.28
N TYR A 356 2.09 25.84 14.30
CA TYR A 356 3.11 26.19 13.32
C TYR A 356 3.65 27.60 13.56
N SER A 357 4.95 27.77 13.37
CA SER A 357 5.52 29.11 13.28
C SER A 357 4.93 29.90 12.11
N PRO A 358 4.93 31.25 12.15
CA PRO A 358 4.53 32.08 11.02
C PRO A 358 5.19 31.71 9.69
N ASP A 359 6.49 31.41 9.69
CA ASP A 359 7.24 31.02 8.49
C ASP A 359 6.79 29.64 7.97
N GLU A 360 6.57 28.66 8.86
CA GLU A 360 6.06 27.32 8.49
C GLU A 360 4.61 27.38 8.02
N PHE A 361 3.74 28.12 8.72
CA PHE A 361 2.35 28.34 8.32
C PHE A 361 2.29 28.96 6.92
N ALA A 362 3.11 29.99 6.66
CA ALA A 362 3.20 30.64 5.36
C ALA A 362 3.61 29.68 4.25
N ASN A 363 4.64 28.86 4.47
CA ASN A 363 5.15 27.93 3.46
C ASN A 363 4.24 26.71 3.27
N LEU A 364 3.87 26.03 4.36
CA LEU A 364 3.15 24.76 4.31
C LEU A 364 1.67 24.93 4.00
N LEU A 365 1.05 26.01 4.50
CA LEU A 365 -0.40 26.18 4.47
C LEU A 365 -0.86 27.32 3.56
N MET A 366 -0.04 28.37 3.40
CA MET A 366 -0.35 29.53 2.56
C MET A 366 0.39 29.56 1.21
N CYS A 367 1.03 28.46 0.82
CA CYS A 367 1.69 28.31 -0.48
C CYS A 367 2.80 29.33 -0.77
N GLN A 368 3.49 29.85 0.26
CA GLN A 368 4.58 30.80 0.05
C GLN A 368 5.93 30.09 -0.11
N PHE A 369 6.76 30.53 -1.06
CA PHE A 369 8.11 29.98 -1.22
C PHE A 369 9.06 30.54 -0.17
N VAL A 370 9.99 29.70 0.30
CA VAL A 370 11.05 30.12 1.24
C VAL A 370 12.16 30.85 0.47
N ASP A 371 12.62 31.98 1.02
CA ASP A 371 13.92 32.56 0.66
C ASP A 371 15.00 31.93 1.54
N ASP A 372 15.82 31.05 0.96
CA ASP A 372 16.87 30.32 1.66
C ASP A 372 18.25 30.99 1.59
N SER A 373 18.33 32.25 1.13
CA SER A 373 19.60 32.97 0.99
C SER A 373 20.38 33.15 2.30
N GLN A 374 19.67 33.18 3.44
CA GLN A 374 20.27 33.29 4.79
C GLN A 374 20.40 31.94 5.50
N SER A 375 19.98 30.85 4.85
CA SER A 375 20.07 29.51 5.44
C SER A 375 21.53 29.04 5.51
N ALA A 376 21.89 28.39 6.62
CA ALA A 376 23.14 27.65 6.74
C ALA A 376 23.13 26.39 5.85
N PHE A 377 21.96 25.89 5.49
CA PHE A 377 21.76 24.73 4.62
C PHE A 377 20.75 25.08 3.51
N PRO A 378 21.16 25.92 2.54
CA PRO A 378 20.28 26.26 1.41
C PRO A 378 19.87 24.99 0.67
N LEU A 379 18.71 25.02 0.02
CA LEU A 379 18.11 23.83 -0.60
C LEU A 379 19.06 23.17 -1.61
N ALA A 380 19.87 23.95 -2.32
CA ALA A 380 20.88 23.47 -3.26
C ALA A 380 21.98 22.59 -2.61
N MET A 381 22.25 22.75 -1.31
CA MET A 381 23.16 21.88 -0.54
C MET A 381 22.46 20.61 -0.04
N VAL A 382 21.18 20.72 0.32
CA VAL A 382 20.39 19.61 0.89
C VAL A 382 19.90 18.64 -0.19
N HIS A 383 19.47 19.15 -1.35
CA HIS A 383 18.92 18.37 -2.45
C HIS A 383 19.79 17.18 -2.91
N PRO A 384 21.12 17.32 -3.06
CA PRO A 384 21.97 16.19 -3.42
C PRO A 384 21.97 15.04 -2.40
N CYS A 385 21.53 15.29 -1.16
CA CYS A 385 21.38 14.28 -0.12
C CYS A 385 20.02 13.56 -0.19
N MET A 386 19.08 14.04 -1.02
CA MET A 386 17.74 13.48 -1.17
C MET A 386 17.74 12.42 -2.28
N VAL A 387 17.56 11.15 -1.92
CA VAL A 387 17.60 10.01 -2.84
C VAL A 387 16.34 9.17 -2.75
N ASP A 388 15.98 8.44 -3.80
CA ASP A 388 14.94 7.41 -3.71
C ASP A 388 15.50 6.22 -2.93
N ALA A 389 15.21 6.14 -1.63
CA ALA A 389 15.83 5.15 -0.75
C ALA A 389 15.50 3.72 -1.16
N TRP A 390 14.35 3.49 -1.80
CA TRP A 390 13.90 2.15 -2.21
C TRP A 390 14.59 1.66 -3.48
N GLU A 391 15.10 2.59 -4.29
CA GLU A 391 15.80 2.30 -5.55
C GLU A 391 17.33 2.41 -5.41
N VAL A 392 17.83 3.27 -4.51
CA VAL A 392 19.25 3.54 -4.35
C VAL A 392 19.90 2.65 -3.28
N TRP A 393 19.17 2.27 -2.22
CA TRP A 393 19.71 1.46 -1.14
C TRP A 393 19.37 -0.03 -1.30
N ASP A 394 20.20 -0.74 -2.06
CA ASP A 394 20.01 -2.17 -2.38
C ASP A 394 19.90 -3.09 -1.15
N ASP A 395 20.51 -2.70 -0.03
CA ASP A 395 20.56 -3.43 1.25
C ASP A 395 19.51 -2.96 2.26
N TYR A 396 18.63 -2.02 1.90
CA TYR A 396 17.57 -1.52 2.78
C TYR A 396 16.25 -2.26 2.54
N ARG A 397 15.65 -2.79 3.60
CA ARG A 397 14.35 -3.46 3.57
C ARG A 397 13.40 -2.83 4.60
N PRO A 398 12.65 -1.76 4.26
CA PRO A 398 11.91 -0.94 5.23
C PRO A 398 10.88 -1.71 6.08
N PHE A 399 10.31 -2.78 5.52
CA PHE A 399 9.28 -3.59 6.19
C PHE A 399 9.83 -4.86 6.87
N ALA A 400 11.14 -5.11 6.79
CA ALA A 400 11.75 -6.23 7.50
C ALA A 400 11.89 -5.89 9.00
N PRO A 401 11.85 -6.90 9.90
CA PRO A 401 12.07 -6.68 11.33
C PRO A 401 13.40 -5.97 11.65
N ARG A 402 14.43 -6.18 10.83
CA ARG A 402 15.72 -5.47 10.89
C ARG A 402 16.05 -4.92 9.50
N PRO A 403 15.71 -3.66 9.19
CA PRO A 403 15.81 -3.14 7.82
C PRO A 403 17.21 -3.11 7.20
N VAL A 404 18.24 -3.16 8.05
CA VAL A 404 19.66 -3.11 7.65
C VAL A 404 20.48 -4.23 8.31
N GLY A 405 19.82 -5.33 8.74
CA GLY A 405 20.46 -6.47 9.38
C GLY A 405 21.12 -6.13 10.73
N ASP A 406 22.38 -6.50 10.90
CA ASP A 406 23.17 -6.29 12.15
C ASP A 406 24.05 -5.03 12.12
N ARG A 407 23.83 -4.18 11.11
CA ARG A 407 24.52 -2.92 11.02
C ARG A 407 24.17 -2.02 12.21
N GLY A 408 25.23 -1.42 12.75
CA GLY A 408 25.12 -0.44 13.82
C GLY A 408 24.47 0.84 13.32
N VAL A 409 23.69 1.51 14.17
CA VAL A 409 23.08 2.82 13.89
C VAL A 409 23.45 3.84 14.96
N TRP A 410 23.42 5.11 14.58
CA TRP A 410 23.57 6.26 15.47
C TRP A 410 22.22 6.95 15.64
N ILE A 411 21.86 7.26 16.86
CA ILE A 411 20.63 7.99 17.18
C ILE A 411 21.01 9.39 17.62
N GLY A 412 20.27 10.39 17.13
CA GLY A 412 20.36 11.76 17.60
C GLY A 412 19.00 12.25 18.07
N TYR A 413 19.00 13.08 19.11
CA TYR A 413 17.81 13.60 19.76
C TYR A 413 18.01 15.07 20.15
N ASP A 414 17.09 15.93 19.69
CA ASP A 414 17.04 17.35 20.01
C ASP A 414 15.68 17.68 20.65
N PRO A 415 15.62 18.08 21.94
CA PRO A 415 14.38 18.49 22.56
C PRO A 415 13.96 19.86 22.02
N THR A 416 12.68 20.02 21.73
CA THR A 416 12.09 21.32 21.40
C THR A 416 12.03 22.14 22.69
N GLY A 417 12.35 23.44 22.63
CA GLY A 417 12.65 24.27 23.82
C GLY A 417 11.52 24.43 24.87
N THR A 418 11.86 25.10 25.98
CA THR A 418 11.09 25.22 27.24
C THR A 418 9.87 26.18 27.21
N GLY A 419 8.96 26.05 26.25
CA GLY A 419 7.68 26.79 26.23
C GLY A 419 6.57 26.09 27.03
N GLU A 420 5.43 26.76 27.25
CA GLU A 420 4.20 26.11 27.78
C GLU A 420 3.69 25.00 26.81
N ASP A 421 4.09 25.06 25.53
CA ASP A 421 3.89 24.05 24.48
C ASP A 421 5.15 23.20 24.18
N GLY A 422 6.13 23.21 25.09
CA GLY A 422 7.50 22.72 24.88
C GLY A 422 7.75 21.24 25.17
N ASP A 423 6.83 20.34 24.81
CA ASP A 423 6.95 18.90 25.08
C ASP A 423 7.44 18.07 23.88
N GLY A 424 7.77 18.73 22.76
CA GLY A 424 8.17 18.05 21.54
C GLY A 424 9.67 17.75 21.42
N ALA A 425 10.06 16.85 20.51
CA ALA A 425 11.46 16.57 20.20
C ALA A 425 11.65 16.01 18.79
N GLY A 426 12.80 16.31 18.18
CA GLY A 426 13.27 15.69 16.95
C GLY A 426 14.14 14.48 17.28
N LEU A 427 13.89 13.34 16.63
CA LEU A 427 14.71 12.15 16.73
C LEU A 427 15.05 11.62 15.34
N VAL A 428 16.33 11.26 15.15
CA VAL A 428 16.83 10.75 13.87
C VAL A 428 17.68 9.50 14.09
N VAL A 429 17.50 8.50 13.23
CA VAL A 429 18.32 7.27 13.21
C VAL A 429 19.17 7.26 11.94
N VAL A 430 20.49 7.21 12.10
CA VAL A 430 21.48 7.24 11.01
C VAL A 430 22.20 5.91 10.93
N LEU A 431 22.21 5.31 9.73
CA LEU A 431 23.16 4.25 9.37
C LEU A 431 24.49 4.91 8.98
N PRO A 432 25.57 4.69 9.74
CA PRO A 432 26.83 5.37 9.48
C PRO A 432 27.56 4.83 8.25
N ALA A 433 28.29 5.66 7.53
CA ALA A 433 29.24 5.21 6.51
C ALA A 433 30.38 4.40 7.17
N ARG A 434 30.73 3.23 6.60
CA ARG A 434 31.89 2.43 7.06
C ARG A 434 33.21 2.93 6.50
N THR A 435 33.16 3.61 5.35
CA THR A 435 34.34 4.11 4.64
C THR A 435 34.08 5.51 4.11
N ALA A 436 35.14 6.24 3.76
CA ALA A 436 35.02 7.58 3.17
C ALA A 436 34.25 7.61 1.83
N GLY A 437 34.19 6.48 1.11
CA GLY A 437 33.42 6.34 -0.14
C GLY A 437 31.94 5.96 0.06
N GLU A 438 31.54 5.62 1.29
CA GLU A 438 30.15 5.33 1.64
C GLU A 438 29.43 6.58 2.16
N ARG A 439 28.11 6.60 2.00
CA ARG A 439 27.25 7.66 2.53
C ARG A 439 26.65 7.20 3.86
N HIS A 440 26.55 8.14 4.79
CA HIS A 440 25.61 8.02 5.92
C HIS A 440 24.19 8.04 5.37
N ARG A 441 23.30 7.23 5.95
CA ARG A 441 21.92 7.14 5.50
C ARG A 441 20.99 7.37 6.66
N ILE A 442 20.13 8.37 6.57
CA ILE A 442 19.10 8.57 7.59
C ILE A 442 18.00 7.55 7.33
N LEU A 443 17.83 6.60 8.25
CA LEU A 443 16.86 5.51 8.12
C LEU A 443 15.49 5.90 8.64
N GLU A 444 15.45 6.74 9.68
CA GLU A 444 14.20 7.16 10.33
C GLU A 444 14.31 8.59 10.86
N ARG A 445 13.17 9.28 10.88
CA ARG A 445 12.97 10.58 11.49
C ARG A 445 11.63 10.60 12.23
N HIS A 446 11.60 11.20 13.40
CA HIS A 446 10.42 11.24 14.26
C HIS A 446 10.32 12.61 14.91
N ARG A 447 9.09 13.14 14.98
CA ARG A 447 8.74 14.31 15.79
C ARG A 447 7.85 13.81 16.92
N LEU A 448 8.35 13.90 18.14
CA LEU A 448 7.62 13.56 19.36
C LEU A 448 6.88 14.83 19.79
N LYS A 449 5.63 14.71 20.28
CA LYS A 449 4.80 15.81 20.81
C LYS A 449 3.93 15.24 21.92
N GLY A 450 3.76 15.95 23.04
CA GLY A 450 2.83 15.53 24.10
C GLY A 450 3.26 14.36 24.99
N GLU A 451 4.44 13.79 24.77
CA GLU A 451 4.93 12.62 25.51
C GLU A 451 5.79 13.05 26.70
N ASP A 452 5.62 12.39 27.85
CA ASP A 452 6.51 12.63 28.99
C ASP A 452 7.95 12.13 28.70
N TYR A 453 8.93 12.61 29.47
CA TYR A 453 10.34 12.28 29.22
C TYR A 453 10.65 10.78 29.36
N ALA A 454 9.89 10.03 30.15
CA ALA A 454 10.06 8.60 30.27
C ALA A 454 9.55 7.89 29.02
N ALA A 455 8.37 8.27 28.50
CA ALA A 455 7.83 7.78 27.25
C ALA A 455 8.75 8.08 26.06
N GLN A 456 9.36 9.27 26.01
CA GLN A 456 10.35 9.61 24.99
C GLN A 456 11.62 8.75 25.09
N ALA A 457 12.10 8.47 26.31
CA ALA A 457 13.23 7.56 26.53
C ALA A 457 12.90 6.11 26.16
N ASP A 458 11.69 5.63 26.50
CA ASP A 458 11.19 4.30 26.14
C ASP A 458 11.05 4.17 24.60
N PHE A 459 10.64 5.25 23.93
CA PHE A 459 10.62 5.32 22.48
C PHE A 459 12.02 5.18 21.87
N ILE A 460 13.04 5.86 22.44
CA ILE A 460 14.45 5.66 22.06
C ILE A 460 14.88 4.20 22.29
N GLU A 461 14.51 3.61 23.43
CA GLU A 461 14.86 2.23 23.76
C GLU A 461 14.21 1.22 22.80
N SER A 462 13.00 1.50 22.31
CA SER A 462 12.26 0.63 21.39
C SER A 462 13.06 0.30 20.11
N PHE A 463 13.95 1.20 19.68
CA PHE A 463 14.82 0.98 18.52
C PHE A 463 15.80 -0.19 18.69
N ARG A 464 16.08 -0.65 19.92
CA ARG A 464 16.92 -1.84 20.18
C ARG A 464 16.32 -3.12 19.59
N THR A 465 15.00 -3.15 19.40
CA THR A 465 14.32 -4.28 18.77
C THR A 465 14.62 -4.37 17.27
N LYS A 466 14.86 -3.22 16.64
CA LYS A 466 15.00 -3.05 15.19
C LYS A 466 16.46 -2.90 14.74
N TYR A 467 17.30 -2.27 15.57
CA TYR A 467 18.68 -1.92 15.24
C TYR A 467 19.66 -2.28 16.36
N ARG A 468 20.91 -2.50 15.96
CA ARG A 468 22.05 -2.47 16.89
C ARG A 468 22.47 -1.02 17.08
N ILE A 469 22.29 -0.45 18.27
CA ILE A 469 22.64 0.94 18.53
C ILE A 469 24.13 1.04 18.90
N GLU A 470 24.87 1.91 18.22
CA GLU A 470 26.31 2.16 18.47
C GLU A 470 26.57 3.53 19.11
N HIS A 471 25.72 4.51 18.84
CA HIS A 471 25.86 5.86 19.38
C HIS A 471 24.49 6.46 19.65
N ILE A 472 24.39 7.25 20.72
CA ILE A 472 23.24 8.09 21.03
C ILE A 472 23.77 9.46 21.42
N GLY A 473 23.33 10.50 20.69
CA GLY A 473 23.62 11.90 20.97
C GLY A 473 22.36 12.65 21.41
N ILE A 474 22.39 13.31 22.55
CA ILE A 474 21.23 14.01 23.14
C ILE A 474 21.63 15.45 23.49
N ASP A 475 20.86 16.45 23.03
CA ASP A 475 20.98 17.81 23.57
C ASP A 475 20.39 17.91 24.98
N VAL A 476 21.23 18.31 25.94
CA VAL A 476 20.90 18.47 27.36
C VAL A 476 20.89 19.95 27.79
N SER A 477 20.87 20.88 26.83
CA SER A 477 20.81 22.32 27.11
C SER A 477 19.48 22.76 27.71
N GLY A 478 18.44 21.93 27.59
CA GLY A 478 17.10 22.14 28.13
C GLY A 478 16.52 20.84 28.70
N LEU A 479 15.33 20.47 28.23
CA LEU A 479 14.54 19.36 28.77
C LEU A 479 15.14 17.96 28.49
N GLY A 480 16.10 17.87 27.57
CA GLY A 480 16.75 16.60 27.23
C GLY A 480 17.65 16.03 28.33
N GLU A 481 17.96 16.77 29.39
CA GLU A 481 18.68 16.26 30.57
C GLU A 481 17.90 15.08 31.22
N ALA A 482 16.58 15.22 31.38
CA ALA A 482 15.75 14.16 31.96
C ALA A 482 15.71 12.91 31.07
N VAL A 483 15.52 13.08 29.75
CA VAL A 483 15.56 11.97 28.79
C VAL A 483 16.91 11.27 28.81
N ALA A 484 18.01 12.03 28.86
CA ALA A 484 19.36 11.48 28.98
C ALA A 484 19.52 10.61 30.22
N GLU A 485 19.07 11.05 31.40
CA GLU A 485 19.14 10.27 32.63
C GLU A 485 18.39 8.93 32.54
N HIS A 486 17.27 8.87 31.83
CA HIS A 486 16.55 7.61 31.59
C HIS A 486 17.30 6.70 30.61
N VAL A 487 17.79 7.24 29.49
CA VAL A 487 18.53 6.48 28.47
C VAL A 487 19.86 5.93 29.01
N GLU A 488 20.56 6.68 29.87
CA GLU A 488 21.86 6.29 30.44
C GLU A 488 21.80 5.02 31.30
N LYS A 489 20.62 4.71 31.86
CA LYS A 489 20.40 3.48 32.65
C LYS A 489 20.67 2.21 31.83
N TRP A 490 20.42 2.25 30.52
CA TRP A 490 20.61 1.11 29.62
C TRP A 490 21.64 1.36 28.51
N PHE A 491 22.00 2.62 28.23
CA PHE A 491 23.07 3.01 27.32
C PHE A 491 24.04 4.01 27.99
N PRO A 492 24.95 3.55 28.86
CA PRO A 492 25.82 4.43 29.65
C PRO A 492 26.82 5.26 28.83
N THR A 493 27.03 4.90 27.55
CA THR A 493 27.96 5.57 26.63
C THR A 493 27.30 6.68 25.80
N LEU A 494 26.12 7.18 26.20
CA LEU A 494 25.47 8.27 25.50
C LEU A 494 26.33 9.55 25.54
N THR A 495 26.21 10.37 24.51
CA THR A 495 26.91 11.65 24.41
C THR A 495 25.93 12.79 24.67
N ARG A 496 26.22 13.60 25.69
CA ARG A 496 25.45 14.79 26.06
C ARG A 496 26.00 16.02 25.34
N PHE A 497 25.16 16.76 24.62
CA PHE A 497 25.49 18.05 24.03
C PHE A 497 24.97 19.18 24.90
N ARG A 498 25.88 20.04 25.38
CA ARG A 498 25.52 21.30 26.04
C ARG A 498 25.89 22.44 25.10
N TYR A 499 24.89 23.14 24.57
CA TYR A 499 25.06 24.13 23.54
C TYR A 499 25.71 25.41 24.06
N ASP A 500 26.83 25.74 23.43
CA ASP A 500 27.37 27.08 23.32
C ASP A 500 27.54 27.42 21.82
N PRO A 501 27.84 28.69 21.46
CA PRO A 501 28.06 29.06 20.06
C PRO A 501 29.14 28.23 19.35
N ALA A 502 30.17 27.75 20.06
CA ALA A 502 31.26 26.96 19.48
C ALA A 502 30.83 25.51 19.19
N VAL A 503 30.07 24.88 20.10
CA VAL A 503 29.46 23.55 19.89
C VAL A 503 28.50 23.60 18.71
N LYS A 504 27.60 24.59 18.66
CA LYS A 504 26.69 24.79 17.53
C LYS A 504 27.43 24.99 16.22
N GLY A 505 28.45 25.84 16.23
CA GLY A 505 29.28 26.09 15.04
C GLY A 505 29.97 24.83 14.53
N ARG A 506 30.51 24.00 15.44
CA ARG A 506 31.17 22.74 15.09
C ARG A 506 30.20 21.74 14.47
N LEU A 507 29.03 21.54 15.07
CA LEU A 507 27.99 20.64 14.56
C LEU A 507 27.56 21.04 13.15
N VAL A 508 27.25 22.33 12.95
CA VAL A 508 26.84 22.85 11.63
C VAL A 508 27.97 22.70 10.60
N MET A 509 29.21 23.05 10.95
CA MET A 509 30.34 22.93 10.05
C MET A 509 30.60 21.48 9.64
N GLN A 510 30.51 20.53 10.58
CA GLN A 510 30.68 19.11 10.30
C GLN A 510 29.59 18.60 9.36
N ALA A 511 28.33 18.92 9.63
CA ALA A 511 27.21 18.49 8.78
C ALA A 511 27.33 19.09 7.36
N GLN A 512 27.67 20.38 7.25
CA GLN A 512 27.93 21.01 5.96
C GLN A 512 29.08 20.33 5.20
N GLN A 513 30.15 19.93 5.89
CA GLN A 513 31.25 19.20 5.28
C GLN A 513 30.79 17.84 4.73
N ILE A 514 30.02 17.08 5.51
CA ILE A 514 29.47 15.78 5.10
C ILE A 514 28.57 15.94 3.87
N MET A 515 27.64 16.90 3.89
CA MET A 515 26.73 17.17 2.77
C MET A 515 27.46 17.65 1.52
N ARG A 516 28.40 18.61 1.63
CA ARG A 516 29.18 19.11 0.48
C ARG A 516 30.04 18.01 -0.17
N LYS A 517 30.46 17.00 0.61
CA LYS A 517 31.17 15.83 0.11
C LYS A 517 30.25 14.74 -0.45
N GLY A 518 28.93 14.96 -0.47
CA GLY A 518 27.95 13.98 -0.96
C GLY A 518 27.89 12.71 -0.11
N ARG A 519 28.10 12.84 1.20
CA ARG A 519 28.25 11.72 2.14
C ARG A 519 27.06 11.54 3.09
N LEU A 520 25.95 12.24 2.85
CA LEU A 520 24.70 12.04 3.55
C LEU A 520 23.61 11.74 2.53
N GLU A 521 22.77 10.75 2.82
CA GLU A 521 21.60 10.40 2.03
C GLU A 521 20.39 10.23 2.94
N PHE A 522 19.22 10.62 2.46
CA PHE A 522 17.92 10.35 3.09
C PHE A 522 16.82 10.30 2.04
N ASP A 523 15.66 9.72 2.37
CA ASP A 523 14.60 9.54 1.38
C ASP A 523 14.11 10.90 0.84
N ALA A 524 14.03 11.03 -0.48
CA ALA A 524 13.64 12.26 -1.15
C ALA A 524 12.20 12.70 -0.83
N GLY A 525 11.36 11.79 -0.32
CA GLY A 525 10.03 12.13 0.16
C GLY A 525 9.98 12.87 1.50
N TRP A 526 11.12 13.04 2.18
CA TRP A 526 11.21 13.69 3.49
C TRP A 526 11.49 15.19 3.39
N ALA A 527 10.57 15.91 2.74
CA ALA A 527 10.65 17.37 2.60
C ALA A 527 10.73 18.10 3.95
N ASP A 528 10.12 17.58 5.00
CA ASP A 528 10.16 18.16 6.35
C ASP A 528 11.56 18.10 7.00
N LEU A 529 12.34 17.07 6.70
CA LEU A 529 13.74 17.00 7.12
C LEU A 529 14.58 18.04 6.37
N ALA A 530 14.36 18.18 5.07
CA ALA A 530 15.02 19.22 4.27
C ALA A 530 14.67 20.64 4.77
N GLN A 531 13.39 20.88 5.08
CA GLN A 531 12.91 22.12 5.69
C GLN A 531 13.56 22.39 7.05
N SER A 532 13.70 21.36 7.89
CA SER A 532 14.35 21.48 9.19
C SER A 532 15.81 21.96 9.06
N PHE A 533 16.55 21.47 8.06
CA PHE A 533 17.88 21.98 7.74
C PHE A 533 17.84 23.43 7.26
N MET A 534 16.95 23.75 6.32
CA MET A 534 16.82 25.09 5.75
C MET A 534 16.45 26.14 6.80
N ALA A 535 15.74 25.76 7.86
CA ALA A 535 15.33 26.65 8.94
C ALA A 535 16.49 27.21 9.77
N ILE A 536 17.67 26.56 9.73
CA ILE A 536 18.86 27.03 10.45
C ILE A 536 19.46 28.23 9.70
N LYS A 537 19.49 29.39 10.35
CA LYS A 537 20.02 30.66 9.85
C LYS A 537 21.31 31.03 10.57
N ARG A 538 22.21 31.75 9.88
CA ARG A 538 23.43 32.32 10.49
C ARG A 538 23.15 33.72 10.99
N GLU A 539 23.27 33.94 12.30
CA GLU A 539 22.99 35.24 12.93
C GLU A 539 24.20 35.75 13.75
N LEU A 540 24.28 37.06 13.95
CA LEU A 540 25.23 37.64 14.90
C LEU A 540 24.69 37.45 16.33
N THR A 541 25.55 37.04 17.25
CA THR A 541 25.20 37.02 18.68
C THR A 541 24.84 38.42 19.19
N ALA A 542 24.12 38.50 20.32
CA ALA A 542 23.72 39.77 20.94
C ALA A 542 24.91 40.72 21.25
N SER A 543 26.11 40.17 21.43
CA SER A 543 27.33 40.96 21.63
C SER A 543 27.94 41.50 20.33
N GLY A 544 27.49 41.01 19.16
CA GLY A 544 28.03 41.34 17.84
C GLY A 544 29.44 40.79 17.56
N ARG A 545 30.05 40.06 18.50
CA ARG A 545 31.47 39.65 18.42
C ARG A 545 31.68 38.31 17.71
N GLN A 546 30.65 37.46 17.66
CA GLN A 546 30.70 36.14 17.04
C GLN A 546 29.38 35.81 16.34
N TYR A 547 29.45 34.98 15.31
CA TYR A 547 28.29 34.38 14.67
C TYR A 547 27.79 33.20 15.50
N THR A 548 26.48 32.94 15.45
CA THR A 548 25.82 31.77 15.98
C THR A 548 24.79 31.26 14.97
N TYR A 549 24.23 30.09 15.24
CA TYR A 549 23.21 29.45 14.43
C TYR A 549 21.90 29.37 15.22
N THR A 550 20.83 29.86 14.62
CA THR A 550 19.48 29.98 15.20
C THR A 550 18.43 29.53 14.20
N SER A 551 17.25 29.15 14.67
CA SER A 551 16.08 28.88 13.84
C SER A 551 15.03 29.97 14.08
N GLY A 552 14.90 30.92 13.16
CA GLY A 552 13.86 31.97 13.20
C GLY A 552 13.92 32.94 14.40
N ARG A 553 13.32 34.13 14.27
CA ARG A 553 13.54 35.29 15.17
C ARG A 553 12.78 35.28 16.50
N SER A 554 12.15 34.19 16.88
CA SER A 554 11.62 33.98 18.23
C SER A 554 11.81 32.52 18.64
N ARG A 555 11.86 32.26 19.95
CA ARG A 555 11.95 30.92 20.56
C ARG A 555 10.86 29.92 20.08
N ALA A 556 9.93 30.34 19.21
CA ALA A 556 8.82 29.57 18.67
C ALA A 556 8.80 29.46 17.12
N THR A 557 9.82 29.93 16.39
CA THR A 557 9.67 30.22 14.94
C THR A 557 10.36 29.28 13.93
N GLY A 558 10.54 28.00 14.25
CA GLY A 558 10.89 27.00 13.23
C GLY A 558 11.56 25.76 13.80
N HIS A 559 11.00 24.59 13.50
CA HIS A 559 11.46 23.33 14.08
C HIS A 559 12.68 22.78 13.29
N ALA A 560 13.86 23.29 13.65
CA ALA A 560 15.17 22.78 13.22
C ALA A 560 15.63 21.53 14.00
N ASP A 561 14.78 21.00 14.87
CA ASP A 561 14.98 19.82 15.73
C ASP A 561 15.44 18.57 14.96
N LEU A 562 14.82 18.23 13.83
CA LEU A 562 15.27 17.08 13.03
C LEU A 562 16.69 17.29 12.46
N ALA A 563 17.02 18.52 12.08
CA ALA A 563 18.36 18.86 11.62
C ALA A 563 19.39 18.80 12.77
N TRP A 564 19.04 19.32 13.95
CA TRP A 564 19.89 19.22 15.15
C TRP A 564 20.09 17.78 15.60
N ALA A 565 19.02 16.99 15.67
CA ALA A 565 19.08 15.55 15.94
C ALA A 565 19.99 14.84 14.93
N THR A 566 19.87 15.15 13.63
CA THR A 566 20.78 14.61 12.61
C THR A 566 22.23 14.98 12.91
N MET A 567 22.50 16.23 13.29
CA MET A 567 23.86 16.69 13.63
C MET A 567 24.42 16.03 14.89
N HIS A 568 23.59 15.76 15.90
CA HIS A 568 24.02 14.97 17.07
C HIS A 568 24.44 13.57 16.67
N ALA A 569 23.65 12.87 15.85
CA ALA A 569 24.01 11.55 15.37
C ALA A 569 25.32 11.58 14.56
N LEU A 570 25.44 12.53 13.62
CA LEU A 570 26.62 12.65 12.74
C LEU A 570 27.88 13.11 13.48
N SER A 571 27.75 13.73 14.65
CA SER A 571 28.90 14.17 15.44
C SER A 571 29.82 13.03 15.88
N HIS A 572 29.32 11.80 15.87
CA HIS A 572 30.10 10.60 16.15
C HIS A 572 31.11 10.27 15.04
N GLU A 573 30.97 10.84 13.83
CA GLU A 573 31.99 10.71 12.80
C GLU A 573 33.29 11.39 13.27
N PRO A 574 34.45 10.70 13.21
CA PRO A 574 35.74 11.31 13.49
C PRO A 574 36.02 12.50 12.55
N ILE A 575 36.80 13.48 13.01
CA ILE A 575 37.11 14.70 12.23
C ILE A 575 37.78 14.37 10.88
N ASP A 576 38.62 13.33 10.85
CA ASP A 576 39.30 12.85 9.64
C ASP A 576 38.40 12.00 8.72
N GLY A 577 37.17 11.72 9.14
CA GLY A 577 36.22 10.85 8.46
C GLY A 577 36.21 9.40 8.98
N PRO A 578 35.41 8.50 8.39
CA PRO A 578 35.38 7.09 8.75
C PRO A 578 36.76 6.48 8.54
N ALA A 579 37.26 5.73 9.52
CA ALA A 579 38.57 5.09 9.43
C ALA A 579 38.67 4.21 8.17
N GLU A 580 39.66 4.48 7.33
CA GLU A 580 39.98 3.60 6.20
C GLU A 580 40.51 2.26 6.74
N GLY A 581 39.65 1.24 6.83
CA GLY A 581 40.10 -0.15 6.95
C GLY A 581 40.02 -0.85 8.32
N ALA A 582 39.15 -0.44 9.25
CA ALA A 582 38.91 -1.19 10.50
C ALA A 582 38.12 -2.52 10.33
N GLY A 583 38.18 -3.14 9.14
CA GLY A 583 37.48 -4.39 8.81
C GLY A 583 38.38 -5.51 8.26
N ARG A 584 39.71 -5.31 8.17
CA ARG A 584 40.63 -6.43 7.89
C ARG A 584 40.97 -7.11 9.21
N ALA A 585 40.20 -8.13 9.57
CA ALA A 585 40.67 -9.13 10.52
C ALA A 585 41.96 -9.74 9.95
N ILE A 586 43.10 -9.39 10.53
CA ILE A 586 44.35 -10.10 10.28
C ILE A 586 44.19 -11.44 10.97
N MET A 587 43.93 -12.48 10.19
CA MET A 587 43.95 -13.86 10.68
C MET A 587 45.43 -14.23 10.83
N GLU A 588 45.98 -14.12 12.04
CA GLU A 588 47.25 -14.76 12.38
C GLU A 588 47.03 -16.27 12.37
N MET A 589 47.47 -16.93 11.30
CA MET A 589 47.69 -18.37 11.33
C MET A 589 49.07 -18.60 11.95
N TYR A 590 49.10 -19.15 13.16
CA TYR A 590 50.31 -19.74 13.72
C TYR A 590 50.58 -21.06 12.98
N GLU A 591 51.78 -21.20 12.43
CA GLU A 591 52.31 -22.46 11.88
C GLU A 591 52.54 -23.52 12.97
#